data_AF-A0AAD4SDC3-F1
#
_entry.id   AF-A0AAD4SDC3-F1
#
_cell.length_a   1.000
_cell.length_b   1.000
_cell.length_c   1.000
_cell.angle_alpha   90.00
_cell.angle_beta   90.00
_cell.angle_gamma   90.00
#
_symmetry.space_group_name_H-M   'P 1'
#
loop_
_entity.id
_entity.type
_entity.pdbx_description
1 polymer ?
#
loop_
_entity_poly.entity_id
_entity_poly.type
_entity_poly.pdbx_seq_one_letter_code
_entity_poly.pdbx_strand_id
1 'polypeptide(L)'
;YYISQQLTDKSDVYSFGVILLELISGQEAISNESFGVNCRNIVQWAKSHVGSGDIQGIIDPLLGNDYNVQSIWKIAEKALMCVQPHGSMRPSISEVLKEIQDAIMIEREMEAAKDGNNDLSRSTINSNMGLGSMDLGFNEPYLLLDESTVQPTAR
;
A
#
# COMPACT_ATOMS: atom_id res chain seq x y z
N TYR A 1 -8.20 -14.70 15.67
CA TYR A 1 -9.67 -14.52 15.71
C TYR A 1 -10.39 -15.82 16.04
N TYR A 2 -10.34 -16.84 15.14
CA TYR A 2 -11.11 -18.09 15.27
C TYR A 2 -10.94 -18.86 16.60
N ILE A 3 -9.84 -18.63 17.33
CA ILE A 3 -9.53 -19.35 18.57
C ILE A 3 -9.64 -18.48 19.83
N SER A 4 -9.40 -17.16 19.77
CA SER A 4 -9.23 -16.34 20.98
C SER A 4 -10.34 -15.33 21.28
N GLN A 5 -11.22 -15.00 20.32
CA GLN A 5 -12.26 -13.96 20.45
C GLN A 5 -11.81 -12.62 21.09
N GLN A 6 -10.52 -12.29 21.07
CA GLN A 6 -10.03 -11.00 21.55
C GLN A 6 -9.94 -10.02 20.38
N LEU A 7 -10.74 -8.97 20.43
CA LEU A 7 -10.59 -7.78 19.59
C LEU A 7 -9.28 -7.10 20.04
N THR A 8 -8.23 -7.24 19.25
CA THR A 8 -6.92 -6.68 19.55
C THR A 8 -6.41 -5.97 18.33
N ASP A 9 -5.56 -4.97 18.51
CA ASP A 9 -4.88 -4.31 17.38
C ASP A 9 -4.20 -5.35 16.46
N LYS A 10 -3.77 -6.49 17.01
CA LYS A 10 -3.18 -7.60 16.25
C LYS A 10 -4.18 -8.40 15.42
N SER A 11 -5.45 -8.52 15.81
CA SER A 11 -6.47 -9.10 14.94
C SER A 11 -6.80 -8.17 13.78
N ASP A 12 -6.80 -6.86 14.02
CA ASP A 12 -7.07 -5.87 12.98
C ASP A 12 -5.91 -5.83 11.97
N VAL A 13 -4.67 -5.90 12.44
CA VAL A 13 -3.49 -6.06 11.58
C VAL A 13 -3.58 -7.32 10.73
N TYR A 14 -4.06 -8.44 11.28
CA TYR A 14 -4.24 -9.68 10.49
C TYR A 14 -5.25 -9.46 9.38
N SER A 15 -6.42 -8.94 9.70
CA SER A 15 -7.48 -8.68 8.72
C SER A 15 -7.00 -7.69 7.65
N PHE A 16 -6.28 -6.64 8.03
CA PHE A 16 -5.68 -5.70 7.10
C PHE A 16 -4.66 -6.38 6.17
N GLY A 17 -3.83 -7.30 6.69
CA GLY A 17 -2.93 -8.11 5.88
C GLY A 17 -3.65 -8.95 4.84
N VAL A 18 -4.82 -9.52 5.17
CA VAL A 18 -5.66 -10.24 4.20
C VAL A 18 -6.19 -9.28 3.13
N ILE A 19 -6.73 -8.11 3.53
CA ILE A 19 -7.20 -7.10 2.57
C ILE A 19 -6.09 -6.68 1.60
N LEU A 20 -4.85 -6.47 2.08
CA LEU A 20 -3.74 -6.13 1.19
C LEU A 20 -3.47 -7.22 0.14
N LEU A 21 -3.59 -8.50 0.50
CA LEU A 21 -3.44 -9.60 -0.45
C LEU A 21 -4.61 -9.64 -1.46
N GLU A 22 -5.84 -9.39 -1.00
CA GLU A 22 -7.01 -9.29 -1.89
C GLU A 22 -6.84 -8.15 -2.90
N LEU A 23 -6.35 -7.00 -2.45
CA LEU A 23 -6.08 -5.84 -3.32
C LEU A 23 -4.97 -6.11 -4.34
N ILE A 24 -3.89 -6.80 -3.95
CA ILE A 24 -2.80 -7.14 -4.88
C ILE A 24 -3.29 -8.11 -5.96
N SER A 25 -4.11 -9.09 -5.58
CA SER A 25 -4.49 -10.21 -6.45
C SER A 25 -5.80 -10.04 -7.21
N GLY A 26 -6.65 -9.11 -6.77
CA GLY A 26 -8.02 -8.99 -7.25
C GLY A 26 -8.90 -10.21 -6.91
N GLN A 27 -8.48 -11.06 -5.98
CA GLN A 27 -9.17 -12.29 -5.59
C GLN A 27 -9.79 -12.18 -4.20
N GLU A 28 -10.89 -12.91 -3.98
CA GLU A 28 -11.48 -13.06 -2.64
C GLU A 28 -10.57 -13.87 -1.71
N ALA A 29 -10.54 -13.52 -0.41
CA ALA A 29 -9.69 -14.19 0.57
C ALA A 29 -9.89 -15.73 0.65
N ILE A 30 -11.11 -16.19 0.36
CA ILE A 30 -11.48 -17.61 0.31
C ILE A 30 -12.11 -17.92 -1.04
N SER A 31 -11.45 -18.75 -1.85
CA SER A 31 -11.96 -19.16 -3.16
C SER A 31 -11.59 -20.62 -3.44
N ASN A 32 -12.51 -21.38 -4.04
CA ASN A 32 -12.26 -22.74 -4.51
C ASN A 32 -11.70 -22.78 -5.94
N GLU A 33 -11.79 -21.66 -6.67
CA GLU A 33 -11.43 -21.57 -8.09
C GLU A 33 -10.07 -20.88 -8.28
N SER A 34 -9.79 -19.86 -7.46
CA SER A 34 -8.66 -18.94 -7.65
C SER A 34 -7.29 -19.51 -7.26
N PHE A 35 -7.25 -20.48 -6.33
CA PHE A 35 -5.98 -20.92 -5.70
C PHE A 35 -5.66 -22.40 -5.95
N GLY A 36 -6.45 -23.09 -6.78
CA GLY A 36 -6.29 -24.51 -7.13
C GLY A 36 -6.98 -25.47 -6.15
N VAL A 37 -7.11 -26.73 -6.56
CA VAL A 37 -7.99 -27.75 -5.94
C VAL A 37 -7.76 -27.96 -4.42
N ASN A 38 -6.55 -27.67 -3.93
CA ASN A 38 -6.15 -27.90 -2.54
C ASN A 38 -5.80 -26.62 -1.76
N CYS A 39 -5.92 -25.44 -2.35
CA CYS A 39 -5.74 -24.19 -1.65
C CYS A 39 -7.05 -23.42 -1.71
N ARG A 40 -7.61 -23.10 -0.54
CA ARG A 40 -8.84 -22.29 -0.44
C ARG A 40 -8.58 -20.91 0.11
N ASN A 41 -7.33 -20.60 0.45
CA ASN A 41 -7.01 -19.48 1.30
C ASN A 41 -5.87 -18.67 0.67
N ILE A 42 -6.15 -17.39 0.43
CA ILE A 42 -5.23 -16.45 -0.20
C ILE A 42 -3.87 -16.37 0.52
N VAL A 43 -3.83 -16.54 1.84
CA VAL A 43 -2.60 -16.46 2.63
C VAL A 43 -1.66 -17.63 2.29
N GLN A 44 -2.18 -18.85 2.21
CA GLN A 44 -1.36 -20.02 1.88
C GLN A 44 -0.83 -19.95 0.46
N TRP A 45 -1.70 -19.54 -0.48
CA TRP A 45 -1.35 -19.35 -1.88
C TRP A 45 -0.29 -18.26 -2.06
N ALA A 46 -0.53 -17.05 -1.54
CA ALA A 46 0.41 -15.94 -1.64
C ALA A 46 1.76 -16.26 -0.98
N LYS A 47 1.75 -16.94 0.17
CA LYS A 47 2.97 -17.39 0.85
C LYS A 47 3.80 -18.34 0.00
N SER A 48 3.15 -19.23 -0.77
CA SER A 48 3.85 -20.15 -1.67
C SER A 48 4.56 -19.39 -2.79
N HIS A 49 3.84 -18.49 -3.48
CA HIS A 49 4.37 -17.71 -4.60
C HIS A 49 5.49 -16.75 -4.18
N VAL A 50 5.27 -15.94 -3.14
CA VAL A 50 6.29 -15.02 -2.63
C VAL A 50 7.50 -15.78 -2.09
N GLY A 51 7.28 -16.91 -1.41
CA GLY A 51 8.35 -17.78 -0.91
C GLY A 51 9.21 -18.41 -2.01
N SER A 52 8.66 -18.62 -3.21
CA SER A 52 9.40 -19.10 -4.38
C SER A 52 10.00 -17.98 -5.24
N GLY A 53 9.83 -16.70 -4.88
CA GLY A 53 10.30 -15.59 -5.70
C GLY A 53 9.34 -15.16 -6.82
N ASP A 54 8.15 -15.74 -6.89
CA ASP A 54 7.18 -15.51 -7.96
C ASP A 54 6.11 -14.49 -7.53
N ILE A 55 6.49 -13.21 -7.48
CA ILE A 55 5.54 -12.14 -7.14
C ILE A 55 4.53 -11.89 -8.26
N GLN A 56 4.92 -12.08 -9.51
CA GLN A 56 4.06 -11.86 -10.66
C GLN A 56 2.88 -12.82 -10.66
N GLY A 57 3.08 -14.05 -10.17
CA GLY A 57 2.02 -15.03 -10.02
C GLY A 57 0.88 -14.64 -9.06
N ILE A 58 1.05 -13.59 -8.23
CA ILE A 58 -0.01 -13.15 -7.30
C ILE A 58 -0.67 -11.84 -7.67
N ILE A 59 -0.21 -11.17 -8.73
CA ILE A 59 -0.69 -9.84 -9.11
C ILE A 59 -1.96 -9.97 -9.97
N ASP A 60 -2.94 -9.11 -9.71
CA ASP A 60 -4.17 -9.03 -10.48
C ASP A 60 -3.86 -8.80 -11.98
N PRO A 61 -4.22 -9.73 -12.87
CA PRO A 61 -4.03 -9.57 -14.30
C PRO A 61 -4.69 -8.31 -14.88
N LEU A 62 -5.72 -7.77 -14.22
CA LEU A 62 -6.41 -6.55 -14.64
C LEU A 62 -5.58 -5.28 -14.42
N LEU A 63 -4.53 -5.32 -13.60
CA LEU A 63 -3.57 -4.22 -13.46
C LEU A 63 -2.66 -4.05 -14.69
N GLY A 64 -2.60 -5.05 -15.58
CA GLY A 64 -1.78 -5.01 -16.79
C GLY A 64 -0.29 -4.87 -16.47
N ASN A 65 0.33 -3.77 -16.91
CA ASN A 65 1.74 -3.44 -16.66
C ASN A 65 1.92 -2.09 -15.97
N ASP A 66 0.87 -1.58 -15.31
CA ASP A 66 0.86 -0.26 -14.69
C ASP A 66 1.14 -0.34 -13.19
N TYR A 67 2.29 -0.92 -12.86
CA TYR A 67 2.80 -1.00 -11.49
C TYR A 67 4.30 -1.21 -11.48
N ASN A 68 4.94 -0.81 -10.38
CA ASN A 68 6.30 -1.17 -10.06
C ASN A 68 6.35 -2.48 -9.27
N VAL A 69 7.00 -3.51 -9.83
CA VAL A 69 7.15 -4.83 -9.20
C VAL A 69 7.79 -4.74 -7.81
N GLN A 70 8.73 -3.80 -7.59
CA GLN A 70 9.36 -3.60 -6.29
C GLN A 70 8.41 -3.01 -5.26
N SER A 71 7.52 -2.10 -5.68
CA SER A 71 6.46 -1.56 -4.83
C SER A 71 5.53 -2.68 -4.37
N ILE A 72 5.04 -3.50 -5.31
CA ILE A 72 4.16 -4.63 -4.97
C ILE A 72 4.86 -5.66 -4.08
N TRP A 73 6.10 -6.03 -4.39
CA TRP A 73 6.87 -6.98 -3.57
C TRP A 73 6.92 -6.53 -2.11
N LYS A 74 7.18 -5.24 -1.90
CA LYS A 74 7.30 -4.62 -0.57
C LYS A 74 5.98 -4.69 0.21
N ILE A 75 4.84 -4.41 -0.45
CA ILE A 75 3.51 -4.59 0.16
C ILE A 75 3.22 -6.06 0.46
N ALA A 76 3.48 -6.96 -0.49
CA ALA A 76 3.19 -8.38 -0.34
C ALA A 76 3.96 -9.01 0.83
N GLU A 77 5.25 -8.68 0.97
CA GLU A 77 6.06 -9.15 2.08
C GLU A 77 5.50 -8.67 3.42
N LYS A 78 5.10 -7.39 3.52
CA LYS A 78 4.48 -6.86 4.75
C LYS A 78 3.15 -7.51 5.04
N ALA A 79 2.31 -7.70 4.02
CA ALA A 79 1.03 -8.37 4.15
C ALA A 79 1.21 -9.80 4.71
N LEU A 80 2.23 -10.54 4.24
CA LEU A 80 2.58 -11.86 4.77
C LEU A 80 3.07 -11.83 6.24
N MET A 81 3.72 -10.75 6.67
CA MET A 81 4.03 -10.54 8.10
C MET A 81 2.77 -10.24 8.94
N CYS A 82 1.82 -9.48 8.40
CA CYS A 82 0.55 -9.17 9.05
C CYS A 82 -0.30 -10.41 9.32
N VAL A 83 -0.28 -11.39 8.41
CA VAL A 83 -1.08 -12.63 8.51
C VAL A 83 -0.37 -13.77 9.25
N GLN A 84 0.68 -13.49 10.03
CA GLN A 84 1.34 -14.51 10.84
C GLN A 84 0.38 -15.15 11.84
N PRO A 85 0.47 -16.48 12.09
CA PRO A 85 -0.42 -17.17 13.01
C PRO A 85 -0.40 -16.59 14.43
N HIS A 86 0.80 -16.25 14.91
CA HIS A 86 1.02 -15.68 16.23
C HIS A 86 0.96 -14.15 16.18
N GLY A 87 0.07 -13.53 16.98
CA GLY A 87 -0.12 -12.08 17.01
C GLY A 87 1.12 -11.27 17.40
N SER A 88 2.03 -11.86 18.20
CA SER A 88 3.31 -11.25 18.59
C SER A 88 4.30 -11.12 17.44
N MET A 89 4.16 -11.93 16.39
CA MET A 89 5.01 -11.87 15.19
C MET A 89 4.48 -10.88 14.16
N ARG A 90 3.26 -10.39 14.34
CA ARG A 90 2.67 -9.40 13.43
C ARG A 90 3.26 -8.03 13.74
N PRO A 91 3.52 -7.19 12.73
CA PRO A 91 4.00 -5.83 12.94
C PRO A 91 2.96 -4.96 13.69
N SER A 92 3.38 -3.79 14.15
CA SER A 92 2.48 -2.71 14.53
C SER A 92 1.86 -2.07 13.28
N ILE A 93 0.70 -1.43 13.42
CA ILE A 93 0.06 -0.75 12.30
C ILE A 93 0.93 0.39 11.74
N SER A 94 1.73 1.04 12.59
CA SER A 94 2.69 2.08 12.17
C SER A 94 3.80 1.53 11.28
N GLU A 95 4.31 0.32 11.56
CA GLU A 95 5.29 -0.34 10.68
C GLU A 95 4.67 -0.73 9.34
N VAL A 96 3.40 -1.15 9.33
CA VAL A 96 2.67 -1.43 8.09
C VAL A 96 2.48 -0.16 7.26
N LEU A 97 2.06 0.94 7.90
CA LEU A 97 1.88 2.24 7.24
C LEU A 97 3.19 2.75 6.63
N LYS A 98 4.31 2.64 7.35
CA LYS A 98 5.63 3.03 6.84
C LYS A 98 5.96 2.24 5.57
N GLU A 99 5.73 0.93 5.57
CA GLU A 99 6.02 0.11 4.40
C GLU A 99 5.15 0.49 3.19
N ILE A 100 3.88 0.84 3.42
CA ILE A 100 2.98 1.34 2.37
C ILE A 100 3.49 2.65 1.79
N GLN A 101 3.94 3.58 2.65
CA GLN A 101 4.50 4.86 2.21
C GLN A 101 5.77 4.65 1.38
N ASP A 102 6.67 3.77 1.82
CA ASP A 102 7.88 3.45 1.07
C ASP A 102 7.55 2.82 -0.31
N ALA A 103 6.55 1.95 -0.39
CA ALA A 103 6.09 1.37 -1.66
C ALA A 103 5.50 2.43 -2.61
N ILE A 104 4.69 3.36 -2.08
CA ILE A 104 4.15 4.50 -2.86
C ILE A 104 5.28 5.38 -3.42
N MET A 105 6.35 5.60 -2.65
CA MET A 105 7.51 6.35 -3.14
C MET A 105 8.17 5.65 -4.34
N ILE A 106 8.37 4.33 -4.25
CA ILE A 106 8.92 3.51 -5.34
C ILE A 106 8.03 3.55 -6.59
N GLU A 107 6.71 3.55 -6.42
CA GLU A 107 5.76 3.65 -7.53
C GLU A 107 5.86 4.99 -8.26
N ARG A 108 5.90 6.10 -7.51
CA ARG A 108 6.00 7.46 -8.08
C ARG A 108 7.31 7.71 -8.82
N GLU A 109 8.40 7.11 -8.35
CA GLU A 109 9.69 7.18 -9.05
C GLU A 109 9.61 6.54 -10.45
N MET A 110 8.81 5.46 -10.62
CA MET A 110 8.57 4.85 -11.92
C MET A 110 7.76 5.77 -12.86
N GLU A 111 6.74 6.46 -12.34
CA GLU A 111 5.95 7.42 -13.12
C GLU A 111 6.81 8.60 -13.60
N ALA A 112 7.60 9.20 -12.71
CA ALA A 112 8.50 10.29 -13.07
C ALA A 112 9.55 9.90 -14.13
N ALA A 113 10.02 8.64 -14.11
CA ALA A 113 10.94 8.13 -15.12
C ALA A 113 10.28 7.91 -16.50
N LYS A 114 8.96 7.62 -16.55
CA LYS A 114 8.21 7.51 -17.81
C LYS A 114 8.05 8.88 -18.49
N ASP A 115 7.83 9.94 -17.71
CA ASP A 115 7.65 11.31 -18.25
C ASP A 115 8.97 11.95 -18.72
N GLY A 116 10.11 11.59 -18.12
CA GLY A 116 11.42 12.13 -18.49
C GLY A 116 11.98 11.67 -19.85
N ASN A 117 11.41 10.63 -20.47
CA ASN A 117 11.90 10.08 -21.74
C ASN A 117 11.33 10.74 -23.00
N ASN A 118 10.37 11.65 -22.88
CA ASN A 118 9.74 12.31 -24.03
C ASN A 118 10.43 13.62 -24.49
N ASP A 119 11.53 14.05 -23.85
CA ASP A 119 12.14 15.36 -24.13
C ASP A 119 13.58 15.31 -24.68
N LEU A 120 13.94 14.25 -25.40
CA LEU A 120 15.22 14.13 -26.12
C LEU A 120 15.08 14.32 -27.64
N SER A 121 14.13 15.15 -28.07
CA SER A 121 14.02 15.57 -29.47
C SER A 121 13.49 16.99 -29.58
N ARG A 122 14.24 17.99 -29.09
CA ARG A 122 14.12 19.40 -29.51
C ARG A 122 15.29 20.28 -29.04
N SER A 123 16.31 20.31 -29.89
CA SER A 123 17.22 21.45 -30.18
C SER A 123 17.78 22.30 -29.02
N THR A 124 19.11 22.25 -28.90
CA THR A 124 20.01 23.30 -28.42
C THR A 124 19.60 24.72 -28.83
N ILE A 125 19.34 25.64 -27.87
CA ILE A 125 19.66 27.08 -27.95
C ILE A 125 19.95 27.64 -26.53
N ASN A 126 21.08 28.33 -26.39
CA ASN A 126 21.61 29.04 -25.21
C ASN A 126 20.63 30.07 -24.58
N SER A 127 20.75 30.33 -23.26
CA SER A 127 21.41 31.54 -22.70
C SER A 127 21.00 31.85 -21.25
N ASN A 128 22.02 32.13 -20.45
CA ASN A 128 22.08 32.71 -19.10
C ASN A 128 21.15 33.92 -18.80
N MET A 129 20.56 33.97 -17.61
CA MET A 129 20.46 35.15 -16.72
C MET A 129 20.18 34.71 -15.28
N GLY A 130 20.73 35.45 -14.32
CA GLY A 130 20.83 35.07 -12.90
C GLY A 130 19.87 35.78 -11.95
N LEU A 131 20.13 35.49 -10.67
CA LEU A 131 19.82 36.23 -9.44
C LEU A 131 18.33 36.36 -9.02
N GLY A 132 18.00 35.79 -7.86
CA GLY A 132 16.77 36.14 -7.13
C GLY A 132 16.48 35.23 -5.94
N SER A 133 16.91 35.67 -4.76
CA SER A 133 16.54 35.17 -3.42
C SER A 133 15.03 35.29 -3.16
N MET A 134 14.40 34.33 -2.47
CA MET A 134 13.19 34.53 -1.65
C MET A 134 12.90 33.31 -0.74
N ASP A 135 13.28 33.50 0.52
CA ASP A 135 12.56 33.28 1.79
C ASP A 135 11.54 32.14 2.02
N LEU A 136 11.60 31.62 3.25
CA LEU A 136 10.77 30.60 3.88
C LEU A 136 9.37 31.13 4.22
N GLY A 137 8.35 30.30 4.05
CA GLY A 137 7.00 30.62 4.52
C GLY A 137 6.06 29.42 4.44
N PHE A 138 6.06 28.61 5.50
CA PHE A 138 4.96 27.69 5.80
C PHE A 138 3.67 28.51 5.94
N ASN A 139 2.62 28.17 5.20
CA ASN A 139 1.25 28.61 5.48
C ASN A 139 0.26 27.51 5.09
N GLU A 140 -0.22 26.81 6.11
CA GLU A 140 -1.58 26.25 6.15
C GLU A 140 -2.60 27.38 6.27
N PRO A 141 -3.84 27.17 5.80
CA PRO A 141 -4.96 27.53 6.66
C PRO A 141 -5.96 26.38 6.81
N TYR A 142 -5.98 25.81 8.01
CA TYR A 142 -7.08 25.04 8.56
C TYR A 142 -8.39 25.85 8.47
N LEU A 143 -9.42 25.23 7.91
CA LEU A 143 -10.75 25.80 7.83
C LEU A 143 -11.42 25.90 9.21
N LEU A 144 -11.82 27.12 9.50
CA LEU A 144 -12.72 27.56 10.56
C LEU A 144 -14.13 27.00 10.28
N LEU A 145 -14.69 26.19 11.17
CA LEU A 145 -16.14 26.03 11.29
C LEU A 145 -16.53 26.41 12.71
N ASP A 146 -17.11 27.60 12.81
CA ASP A 146 -17.77 28.11 13.99
C ASP A 146 -19.16 27.47 14.16
N GLU A 147 -19.53 27.47 15.43
CA GLU A 147 -20.51 26.73 16.19
C GLU A 147 -21.96 27.20 15.96
N SER A 148 -22.93 26.28 16.00
CA SER A 148 -24.14 26.49 16.80
C SER A 148 -25.10 25.29 16.80
N THR A 149 -25.47 24.90 18.03
CA THR A 149 -26.67 24.13 18.44
C THR A 149 -26.66 22.64 18.03
N VAL A 150 -26.66 21.67 18.95
CA VAL A 150 -27.73 21.38 19.94
C VAL A 150 -27.17 20.53 21.08
N GLN A 151 -27.29 20.99 22.33
CA GLN A 151 -27.42 20.11 23.51
C GLN A 151 -28.92 19.77 23.70
N PRO A 152 -29.27 18.57 24.23
CA PRO A 152 -29.61 18.52 25.66
C PRO A 152 -29.23 17.23 26.41
N THR A 153 -28.70 17.47 27.62
CA THR A 153 -28.89 16.83 28.95
C THR A 153 -29.00 15.31 29.14
N ALA A 154 -28.21 14.86 30.11
CA ALA A 154 -28.28 13.57 30.78
C ALA A 154 -29.58 13.34 31.57
N ARG A 155 -29.95 12.07 31.68
CA ARG A 155 -30.86 11.53 32.70
C ARG A 155 -30.26 10.25 33.27
#